data_AF-A0A640SED4-F1
#
_entry.id   AF-A0A640SED4-F1
#
_cell.length_a   1.000
_cell.length_b   1.000
_cell.length_c   1.000
_cell.angle_alpha   90.00
_cell.angle_beta   90.00
_cell.angle_gamma   90.00
#
_symmetry.space_group_name_H-M   'P 1'
#
loop_
_entity.id
_entity.type
_entity.pdbx_description
1 polymer ?
#
loop_
_entity_poly.entity_id
_entity_poly.type
_entity_poly.pdbx_seq_one_letter_code
_entity_poly.pdbx_strand_id
1 'polypeptide(L)'
;MPAGSRPAPATGRPGFVAHHYTRYLGDLSGGQIIRGTAEKTWGFARKGDGVRFYVFEGIANPAAFKREYRALLDALPVDELEKQRVVDECKRAFRLNSAVFRELGEQFPLSA
;
A
#
# COMPACT_ATOMS: atom_id res chain seq x y z
N MET A 1 24.99 -28.97 -13.42
CA MET A 1 23.84 -28.06 -13.29
C MET A 1 23.99 -27.29 -11.98
N PRO A 2 24.43 -26.01 -11.96
CA PRO A 2 24.49 -25.28 -10.71
C PRO A 2 23.07 -24.86 -10.31
N ALA A 3 22.74 -25.08 -9.05
CA ALA A 3 21.46 -24.68 -8.46
C ALA A 3 21.30 -23.16 -8.58
N GLY A 4 20.20 -22.73 -9.22
CA GLY A 4 19.83 -21.33 -9.32
C GLY A 4 19.62 -20.76 -7.92
N SER A 5 20.48 -19.83 -7.54
CA SER A 5 20.41 -19.08 -6.29
C SER A 5 19.05 -18.40 -6.15
N ARG A 6 18.27 -18.83 -5.15
CA ARG A 6 17.01 -18.20 -4.76
C ARG A 6 17.31 -16.75 -4.32
N PRO A 7 16.63 -15.72 -4.85
CA PRO A 7 16.90 -14.35 -4.44
C PRO A 7 16.58 -14.18 -2.96
N ALA A 8 17.52 -13.60 -2.22
CA ALA A 8 17.33 -13.25 -0.82
C ALA A 8 16.14 -12.27 -0.67
N PRO A 9 15.34 -12.36 0.40
CA PRO A 9 14.28 -11.38 0.66
C PRO A 9 14.89 -9.98 0.73
N ALA A 10 14.26 -9.02 0.04
CA ALA A 10 14.70 -7.62 -0.03
C ALA A 10 14.56 -6.95 1.34
N THR A 11 15.51 -7.23 2.23
CA THR A 11 15.59 -6.72 3.61
C THR A 11 16.36 -5.38 3.68
N GLY A 12 16.68 -4.77 2.53
CA GLY A 12 17.31 -3.46 2.44
C GLY A 12 16.31 -2.29 2.39
N ARG A 13 16.82 -1.05 2.54
CA ARG A 13 16.06 0.22 2.41
C ARG A 13 15.14 0.27 1.17
N PRO A 14 15.52 -0.28 -0.01
CA PRO A 14 14.65 -0.33 -1.20
C PRO A 14 13.35 -1.12 -1.01
N GLY A 15 13.41 -2.25 -0.29
CA GLY A 15 12.22 -3.07 -0.03
C GLY A 15 11.26 -2.37 0.92
N PHE A 16 11.80 -1.73 1.97
CA PHE A 16 11.02 -0.94 2.90
C PHE A 16 10.22 0.17 2.20
N VAL A 17 10.88 0.98 1.36
CA VAL A 17 10.22 2.12 0.71
C VAL A 17 9.15 1.68 -0.30
N ALA A 18 9.36 0.54 -0.98
CA ALA A 18 8.39 -0.03 -1.89
C ALA A 18 7.07 -0.39 -1.18
N HIS A 19 7.14 -1.12 -0.06
CA HIS A 19 5.95 -1.50 0.71
C HIS A 19 5.30 -0.29 1.38
N HIS A 20 6.10 0.65 1.90
CA HIS A 20 5.62 1.90 2.48
C HIS A 20 4.84 2.72 1.43
N TYR A 21 5.39 2.87 0.22
CA TYR A 21 4.73 3.54 -0.90
C TYR A 21 3.39 2.85 -1.25
N THR A 22 3.42 1.53 -1.48
CA THR A 22 2.24 0.77 -1.92
C THR A 22 1.09 0.85 -0.92
N ARG A 23 1.37 0.79 0.39
CA ARG A 23 0.33 0.86 1.41
C ARG A 23 -0.13 2.29 1.68
N TYR A 24 0.76 3.17 2.14
CA TYR A 24 0.33 4.44 2.72
C TYR A 24 -0.15 5.46 1.68
N LEU A 25 0.45 5.52 0.47
CA LEU A 25 -0.13 6.36 -0.58
C LEU A 25 -1.45 5.81 -1.10
N GLY A 26 -1.62 4.48 -1.07
CA GLY A 26 -2.88 3.81 -1.34
C GLY A 26 -3.97 4.20 -0.34
N ASP A 27 -3.66 4.19 0.95
CA ASP A 27 -4.61 4.51 2.02
C ASP A 27 -5.04 6.00 2.00
N LEU A 28 -4.10 6.90 1.63
CA LEU A 28 -4.36 8.33 1.38
C LEU A 28 -5.02 8.62 0.01
N SER A 29 -5.29 7.58 -0.79
CA SER A 29 -5.93 7.69 -2.10
C SER A 29 -7.17 6.79 -2.14
N GLY A 30 -7.03 5.54 -2.59
CA GLY A 30 -8.15 4.59 -2.67
C GLY A 30 -8.75 4.23 -1.31
N GLY A 31 -7.97 4.25 -0.23
CA GLY A 31 -8.46 4.02 1.13
C GLY A 31 -9.56 5.01 1.56
N GLN A 32 -9.55 6.23 1.02
CA GLN A 32 -10.60 7.21 1.31
C GLN A 32 -11.94 6.84 0.66
N ILE A 33 -11.91 6.18 -0.50
CA ILE A 33 -13.10 5.62 -1.15
C ILE A 33 -13.62 4.44 -0.32
N ILE A 34 -12.72 3.53 0.09
CA ILE A 34 -13.08 2.37 0.93
C ILE A 34 -13.72 2.84 2.24
N ARG A 35 -13.17 3.87 2.90
CA ARG A 35 -13.77 4.50 4.08
C ARG A 35 -15.21 4.94 3.81
N GLY A 36 -15.42 5.71 2.75
CA GLY A 36 -16.75 6.24 2.42
C GLY A 36 -17.76 5.13 2.13
N THR A 37 -17.34 4.06 1.45
CA THR A 37 -18.16 2.88 1.22
C THR A 37 -18.50 2.18 2.54
N ALA A 38 -17.51 1.95 3.41
CA ALA A 38 -17.72 1.31 4.71
C ALA A 38 -18.68 2.10 5.62
N GLU A 39 -18.48 3.42 5.73
CA GLU A 39 -19.35 4.33 6.48
C GLU A 39 -20.79 4.22 6.00
N LYS A 40 -21.01 4.23 4.67
CA LYS A 40 -22.35 4.14 4.09
C LYS A 40 -22.97 2.75 4.26
N THR A 41 -22.23 1.69 3.95
CA THR A 41 -22.75 0.31 3.93
C THR A 41 -23.13 -0.18 5.32
N TRP A 42 -22.38 0.21 6.36
CA TRP A 42 -22.58 -0.28 7.71
C TRP A 42 -23.13 0.77 8.69
N GLY A 43 -23.44 1.98 8.21
CA GLY A 43 -24.03 3.04 9.04
C GLY A 43 -23.09 3.59 10.11
N PHE A 44 -21.77 3.53 9.89
CA PHE A 44 -20.81 4.06 10.85
C PHE A 44 -20.82 5.59 10.89
N ALA A 45 -20.54 6.14 12.07
CA ALA A 45 -20.30 7.58 12.21
C ALA A 45 -19.12 7.99 11.32
N ARG A 46 -19.24 9.16 10.68
CA ARG A 46 -18.21 9.70 9.78
C ARG A 46 -16.89 9.85 10.53
N LYS A 47 -15.82 9.23 10.01
CA LYS A 47 -14.48 9.16 10.63
C LYS A 47 -14.49 8.57 12.06
N GLY A 48 -15.51 7.79 12.42
CA GLY A 48 -15.67 7.21 13.74
C GLY A 48 -15.11 5.80 13.88
N ASP A 49 -15.59 5.10 14.91
CA ASP A 49 -15.28 3.68 15.15
C ASP A 49 -15.72 2.79 13.98
N GLY A 50 -14.95 1.74 13.74
CA GLY A 50 -15.09 0.86 12.56
C GLY A 50 -14.28 1.30 11.35
N VAL A 51 -13.89 2.59 11.24
CA VAL A 51 -13.14 3.11 10.08
C VAL A 51 -11.91 3.95 10.42
N ARG A 52 -11.48 3.96 11.69
CA ARG A 52 -10.35 4.78 12.18
C ARG A 52 -9.02 4.52 11.44
N PHE A 53 -8.83 3.33 10.88
CA PHE A 53 -7.66 3.01 10.03
C PHE A 53 -7.50 3.99 8.85
N TYR A 54 -8.59 4.52 8.31
CA TYR A 54 -8.58 5.46 7.18
C TYR A 54 -8.64 6.95 7.61
N VAL A 55 -8.44 7.24 8.90
CA VAL A 55 -8.51 8.57 9.48
C VAL A 55 -7.10 9.02 9.91
N PHE A 56 -6.56 10.01 9.20
CA PHE A 56 -5.19 10.50 9.39
C PHE A 56 -5.20 11.91 9.99
N GLU A 57 -5.43 12.02 11.30
CA GLU A 57 -5.55 13.32 12.00
C GLU A 57 -4.27 14.17 11.93
N GLY A 58 -3.10 13.52 11.88
CA GLY A 58 -1.81 14.19 11.72
C GLY A 58 -1.54 14.72 10.30
N ILE A 59 -2.43 14.46 9.32
CA ILE A 59 -2.26 14.89 7.93
C ILE A 59 -3.38 15.85 7.56
N ALA A 60 -3.14 17.15 7.78
CA ALA A 60 -4.12 18.20 7.48
C ALA A 60 -4.44 18.32 5.98
N ASN A 61 -3.44 18.12 5.10
CA ASN A 61 -3.61 18.22 3.65
C ASN A 61 -3.03 16.98 2.95
N PRO A 62 -3.86 15.97 2.64
CA PRO A 62 -3.41 14.74 1.97
C PRO A 62 -2.80 14.99 0.59
N ALA A 63 -3.25 15.99 -0.17
CA ALA A 63 -2.70 16.28 -1.48
C ALA A 63 -1.27 16.85 -1.38
N ALA A 64 -1.05 17.77 -0.43
CA ALA A 64 0.28 18.30 -0.15
C ALA A 64 1.22 17.21 0.37
N PHE A 65 0.77 16.41 1.33
CA PHE A 65 1.56 15.30 1.88
C PHE A 65 1.99 14.31 0.78
N LYS A 66 1.07 13.91 -0.12
CA LYS A 66 1.40 13.01 -1.24
C LYS A 66 2.38 13.63 -2.23
N ARG A 67 2.39 14.95 -2.39
CA ARG A 67 3.37 15.63 -3.26
C ARG A 67 4.76 15.63 -2.62
N GLU A 68 4.84 16.00 -1.35
CA GLU A 68 6.09 15.97 -0.58
C GLU A 68 6.68 14.56 -0.51
N TYR A 69 5.85 13.55 -0.23
CA TYR A 69 6.27 12.15 -0.21
C TYR A 69 6.92 11.73 -1.53
N ARG A 70 6.34 12.12 -2.68
CA ARG A 70 6.94 11.81 -4.00
C ARG A 70 8.27 12.54 -4.22
N ALA A 71 8.38 13.80 -3.81
CA ALA A 71 9.63 14.53 -3.89
C ALA A 71 10.74 13.85 -3.06
N LEU A 72 10.41 13.28 -1.90
CA LEU A 72 11.35 12.49 -1.10
C LEU A 72 11.78 11.19 -1.79
N LEU A 73 10.87 10.54 -2.53
CA LEU A 73 11.23 9.37 -3.35
C LEU A 73 12.17 9.75 -4.49
N ASP A 74 11.89 10.86 -5.18
CA ASP A 74 12.69 11.35 -6.29
C ASP A 74 14.12 11.73 -5.84
N ALA A 75 14.27 12.15 -4.58
CA ALA A 75 15.56 12.51 -3.96
C ALA A 75 16.33 11.33 -3.36
N LEU A 76 15.84 10.09 -3.47
CA LEU A 76 16.56 8.93 -2.93
C LEU A 76 17.92 8.74 -3.63
N PRO A 77 19.01 8.53 -2.88
CA PRO A 77 20.34 8.29 -3.46
C PRO A 77 20.47 6.83 -3.91
N VAL A 78 19.73 6.45 -4.94
CA VAL A 78 19.69 5.10 -5.51
C VAL A 78 20.08 5.11 -6.98
N ASP A 79 20.81 4.08 -7.40
CA ASP A 79 21.17 3.91 -8.81
C ASP A 79 20.00 3.32 -9.64
N GLU A 80 20.16 3.22 -10.96
CA GLU A 80 19.11 2.70 -11.85
C GLU A 80 18.75 1.23 -11.57
N LEU A 81 19.71 0.41 -11.12
CA LEU A 81 19.47 -0.99 -10.78
C LEU A 81 18.64 -1.08 -9.49
N GLU A 82 18.92 -0.24 -8.51
CA GLU A 82 18.15 -0.12 -7.28
C GLU A 82 16.75 0.44 -7.53
N LYS A 83 16.58 1.45 -8.41
CA LYS A 83 15.26 1.92 -8.83
C LYS A 83 14.43 0.79 -9.44
N GLN A 84 15.03 -0.01 -10.32
CA GLN A 84 14.36 -1.18 -10.90
C GLN A 84 13.94 -2.18 -9.83
N ARG A 85 14.80 -2.45 -8.84
CA ARG A 85 14.47 -3.31 -7.69
C ARG A 85 13.32 -2.76 -6.86
N VAL A 86 13.27 -1.45 -6.60
CA VAL A 86 12.14 -0.80 -5.90
C VAL A 86 10.84 -1.00 -6.69
N VAL A 87 10.86 -0.75 -8.01
CA VAL A 87 9.69 -0.91 -8.87
C VAL A 87 9.19 -2.35 -8.88
N ASP A 88 10.09 -3.33 -8.98
CA ASP A 88 9.70 -4.74 -8.98
C ASP A 88 9.17 -5.21 -7.62
N GLU A 89 9.70 -4.64 -6.53
CA GLU A 89 9.17 -4.88 -5.20
C GLU A 89 7.80 -4.21 -4.99
N CYS A 90 7.56 -3.02 -5.53
CA CYS A 90 6.23 -2.40 -5.56
C CYS A 90 5.21 -3.32 -6.26
N LYS A 91 5.58 -3.86 -7.44
CA LYS A 91 4.73 -4.83 -8.16
C LYS A 91 4.48 -6.08 -7.32
N ARG A 92 5.47 -6.57 -6.57
CA ARG A 92 5.30 -7.69 -5.63
C ARG A 92 4.33 -7.33 -4.51
N ALA A 93 4.49 -6.17 -3.88
CA ALA A 93 3.60 -5.68 -2.82
C ALA A 93 2.14 -5.56 -3.30
N PHE A 94 1.92 -5.09 -4.54
CA PHE A 94 0.61 -5.08 -5.18
C PHE A 94 0.04 -6.50 -5.35
N ARG A 95 0.83 -7.44 -5.89
CA ARG A 95 0.39 -8.84 -6.03
C ARG A 95 0.03 -9.48 -4.69
N LEU A 96 0.79 -9.19 -3.63
CA LEU A 96 0.49 -9.67 -2.27
C LEU A 96 -0.84 -9.12 -1.76
N ASN A 97 -1.10 -7.82 -1.93
CA ASN A 97 -2.41 -7.25 -1.57
C ASN A 97 -3.56 -7.89 -2.36
N SER A 98 -3.41 -8.06 -3.68
CA SER A 98 -4.41 -8.72 -4.51
C SER A 98 -4.64 -10.18 -4.10
N ALA A 99 -3.59 -10.89 -3.70
CA ALA A 99 -3.70 -12.27 -3.21
C ALA A 99 -4.52 -12.35 -1.91
N VAL A 100 -4.32 -11.42 -0.97
CA VAL A 100 -5.12 -11.35 0.26
C VAL A 100 -6.60 -11.12 -0.06
N PHE A 101 -6.93 -10.17 -0.95
CA PHE A 101 -8.33 -9.94 -1.33
C PHE A 101 -8.97 -11.14 -2.04
N ARG A 102 -8.20 -11.82 -2.91
CA ARG A 102 -8.67 -13.04 -3.56
C ARG A 102 -8.96 -14.14 -2.53
N GLU A 103 -8.03 -14.37 -1.60
CA GLU A 103 -8.18 -15.38 -0.55
C GLU A 103 -9.36 -15.05 0.38
N LEU A 104 -9.56 -13.78 0.75
CA LEU A 104 -10.72 -13.36 1.52
C LEU A 104 -12.03 -13.60 0.76
N GLY A 105 -12.06 -13.38 -0.56
CA GLY A 105 -13.24 -13.67 -1.38
C GLY A 105 -13.54 -15.17 -1.52
N GLU A 106 -12.50 -16.01 -1.53
CA GLU A 106 -12.62 -17.48 -1.50
C GLU A 106 -13.13 -17.98 -0.13
N GLN A 107 -12.65 -17.37 0.97
CA GLN A 107 -13.04 -17.73 2.34
C GLN A 107 -14.42 -17.22 2.73
N PHE A 108 -14.83 -16.05 2.22
CA PHE A 108 -16.12 -15.43 2.49
C PHE A 108 -16.87 -15.18 1.17
N PRO A 109 -17.39 -16.23 0.51
CA PRO A 109 -18.19 -16.07 -0.69
C PRO A 109 -19.40 -15.18 -0.40
N LEU A 110 -19.71 -14.27 -1.32
CA LEU A 110 -20.97 -13.53 -1.26
C LEU A 110 -22.10 -14.55 -1.42
N SER A 111 -22.77 -14.92 -0.34
CA SER A 111 -24.05 -15.62 -0.40
C SER A 111 -25.06 -14.68 -1.07
N ALA A 112 -25.58 -15.12 -2.21
CA ALA A 112 -26.59 -14.42 -3.00
C ALA A 112 -27.89 -14.21 -2.23
#